data_AF-A0A969AF83-F1
#
_entry.id   AF-A0A969AF83-F1
#
_cell.length_a   1.000
_cell.length_b   1.000
_cell.length_c   1.000
_cell.angle_alpha   90.00
_cell.angle_beta   90.00
_cell.angle_gamma   90.00
#
_symmetry.space_group_name_H-M   'P 1'
#
loop_
_entity.id
_entity.type
_entity.pdbx_description
1 polymer ?
#
loop_
_entity_poly.entity_id
_entity_poly.type
_entity_poly.pdbx_seq_one_letter_code
_entity_poly.pdbx_strand_id
1 'polypeptide(L)'
;MPKRETKQQERPSALKELREAAGLTQEQVAYHLKKAASTIRRWEKGDEPSMTRREWLEFCKIINKEFDELPELLSAPVPDESLYSEHPQETE
;
A
#
# COMPACT_ATOMS: atom_id res chain seq x y z
N MET A 1 -33.14 9.32 2.29
CA MET A 1 -31.81 9.98 2.19
C MET A 1 -30.93 9.13 1.28
N PRO A 2 -30.76 9.45 -0.02
CA PRO A 2 -29.82 8.71 -0.85
C PRO A 2 -28.39 9.11 -0.45
N LYS A 3 -27.62 8.15 0.08
CA LYS A 3 -26.18 8.33 0.34
C LYS A 3 -25.49 8.46 -1.02
N ARG A 4 -24.84 9.61 -1.25
CA ARG A 4 -24.06 9.88 -2.45
C ARG A 4 -22.99 8.81 -2.60
N GLU A 5 -23.22 7.87 -3.53
CA GLU A 5 -22.23 6.92 -4.01
C GLU A 5 -21.18 7.73 -4.79
N THR A 6 -20.17 8.21 -4.08
CA THR A 6 -18.97 8.74 -4.71
C THR A 6 -18.22 7.54 -5.28
N LYS A 7 -18.48 7.23 -6.55
CA LYS A 7 -17.62 6.41 -7.40
C LYS A 7 -16.27 7.12 -7.59
N GLN A 8 -15.51 7.30 -6.51
CA GLN A 8 -14.06 7.43 -6.65
C GLN A 8 -13.60 6.02 -6.96
N GLN A 9 -13.14 5.82 -8.19
CA GLN A 9 -12.52 4.58 -8.62
C GLN A 9 -11.37 4.30 -7.63
N GLU A 10 -11.59 3.35 -6.72
CA GLU A 10 -10.69 2.96 -5.64
C GLU A 10 -9.46 2.29 -6.28
N ARG A 11 -8.55 3.09 -6.85
CA ARG A 11 -7.23 2.56 -7.20
C ARG A 11 -6.63 1.99 -5.92
N PRO A 12 -6.23 0.72 -5.89
CA PRO A 12 -5.63 0.13 -4.71
C PRO A 12 -4.38 0.95 -4.34
N SER A 13 -4.26 1.28 -3.05
CA SER A 13 -3.03 1.86 -2.51
C SER A 13 -1.92 0.83 -2.56
N ALA A 14 -0.67 1.29 -2.61
CA ALA A 14 0.48 0.39 -2.62
C ALA A 14 0.51 -0.52 -1.38
N LEU A 15 0.06 -0.04 -0.21
CA LEU A 15 -0.11 -0.87 0.99
C LEU A 15 -1.03 -2.08 0.74
N LYS A 16 -2.15 -1.85 0.06
CA LYS A 16 -3.13 -2.90 -0.23
C LYS A 16 -2.52 -3.96 -1.15
N GLU A 17 -1.80 -3.53 -2.18
CA GLU A 17 -1.14 -4.45 -3.11
C GLU A 17 -0.04 -5.26 -2.45
N LEU A 18 0.83 -4.64 -1.65
CA LEU A 18 1.88 -5.33 -0.90
C LEU A 18 1.29 -6.39 0.03
N ARG A 19 0.19 -6.06 0.72
CA ARG A 19 -0.54 -7.00 1.58
C ARG A 19 -1.11 -8.18 0.78
N GLU A 20 -1.77 -7.90 -0.34
CA GLU A 20 -2.42 -8.93 -1.16
C GLU A 20 -1.39 -9.83 -1.87
N ALA A 21 -0.28 -9.26 -2.34
CA ALA A 21 0.85 -10.01 -2.89
C ALA A 21 1.49 -10.95 -1.87
N ALA A 22 1.50 -10.56 -0.59
CA ALA A 22 1.92 -11.41 0.52
C ALA A 22 0.85 -12.41 1.00
N GLY A 23 -0.35 -12.39 0.42
CA GLY A 23 -1.46 -13.28 0.81
C GLY A 23 -2.07 -12.99 2.18
N LEU A 24 -1.90 -11.76 2.70
CA LEU A 24 -2.33 -11.38 4.04
C LEU A 24 -3.71 -10.70 4.05
N THR A 25 -4.48 -10.86 5.13
CA THR A 25 -5.67 -10.06 5.40
C THR A 25 -5.34 -8.78 6.19
N GLN A 26 -6.26 -7.81 6.21
CA GLN A 26 -6.08 -6.59 6.99
C GLN A 26 -5.91 -6.89 8.49
N GLU A 27 -6.63 -7.88 9.01
CA GLU A 27 -6.56 -8.33 10.40
C GLU A 27 -5.21 -8.95 10.74
N GLN A 28 -4.60 -9.70 9.81
CA GLN A 28 -3.28 -10.27 10.00
C GLN A 28 -2.22 -9.17 10.10
N VAL A 29 -2.22 -8.22 9.17
CA VAL A 29 -1.31 -7.05 9.24
C VAL A 29 -1.54 -6.27 10.53
N ALA A 30 -2.79 -6.01 10.90
CA ALA A 30 -3.14 -5.32 12.14
C ALA A 30 -2.61 -6.05 13.39
N TYR A 31 -2.74 -7.38 13.43
CA TYR A 31 -2.24 -8.22 14.51
C TYR A 31 -0.72 -8.09 14.67
N HIS A 32 0.03 -8.23 13.56
CA HIS A 32 1.50 -8.11 13.58
C HIS A 32 1.97 -6.72 13.99
N LEU A 33 1.31 -5.67 13.49
CA LEU A 33 1.64 -4.28 13.81
C LEU A 33 1.05 -3.80 15.14
N LYS A 34 0.28 -4.64 15.84
CA LYS A 34 -0.45 -4.30 17.08
C LYS A 34 -1.32 -3.04 16.91
N LYS A 35 -1.99 -2.92 15.76
CA LYS A 35 -2.96 -1.85 15.45
C LYS A 35 -4.37 -2.42 15.35
N ALA A 36 -5.36 -1.55 15.31
CA ALA A 36 -6.72 -1.95 14.97
C ALA A 36 -6.83 -2.20 13.45
N ALA A 37 -7.66 -3.16 13.03
CA ALA A 37 -7.93 -3.39 11.60
C ALA A 37 -8.52 -2.13 10.91
N SER A 38 -9.25 -1.30 11.67
CA SER A 38 -9.75 -0.01 11.19
C SER A 38 -8.63 0.98 10.83
N THR A 39 -7.47 0.89 11.50
CA THR A 39 -6.27 1.68 11.16
C THR A 39 -5.72 1.24 9.81
N ILE A 40 -5.58 -0.07 9.58
CA ILE A 40 -5.10 -0.61 8.29
C ILE A 40 -6.03 -0.22 7.15
N ARG A 41 -7.35 -0.38 7.34
CA ARG A 41 -8.36 0.04 6.36
C ARG A 41 -8.28 1.54 6.03
N ARG A 42 -7.97 2.37 7.02
CA ARG A 42 -7.82 3.82 6.82
C ARG A 42 -6.56 4.14 6.02
N TRP A 43 -5.47 3.44 6.33
CA TRP A 43 -4.23 3.57 5.56
C TRP A 43 -4.40 3.14 4.10
N GLU A 44 -5.06 2.00 3.87
CA GLU A 44 -5.31 1.50 2.52
C GLU A 44 -6.23 2.41 1.69
N LYS A 45 -6.95 3.34 2.33
CA LYS A 45 -7.84 4.32 1.70
C LYS A 45 -7.18 5.66 1.40
N GLY A 46 -5.92 5.88 1.79
CA GLY A 46 -5.16 7.08 1.44
C GLY A 46 -4.51 7.83 2.59
N ASP A 47 -4.62 7.36 3.83
CA ASP A 47 -3.85 7.94 4.94
C ASP A 47 -2.46 7.29 5.00
N GLU A 48 -1.39 8.08 5.06
CA GLU A 48 -0.04 7.50 5.16
C GLU A 48 0.17 6.77 6.50
N PRO A 49 0.71 5.53 6.50
CA PRO A 49 1.00 4.81 7.72
C PRO A 49 1.97 5.54 8.65
N SER A 50 1.51 5.79 9.88
CA SER A 50 2.40 6.23 10.95
C SER A 50 2.89 5.00 11.72
N MET A 51 4.09 4.55 11.36
CA MET A 51 4.76 3.40 11.96
C MET A 51 6.09 3.80 12.59
N THR A 52 6.38 3.22 13.74
CA THR A 52 7.70 3.23 14.37
C THR A 52 8.68 2.36 13.59
N ARG A 53 9.99 2.54 13.78
CA ARG A 53 11.02 1.70 13.14
C ARG A 53 10.81 0.20 13.37
N ARG A 54 10.35 -0.19 14.56
CA ARG A 54 10.07 -1.61 14.87
C ARG A 54 8.88 -2.14 14.07
N GLU A 55 7.82 -1.35 13.94
CA GLU A 55 6.64 -1.72 13.15
C GLU A 55 6.99 -1.81 11.66
N TRP A 56 7.86 -0.93 11.16
CA TRP A 56 8.40 -1.03 9.80
C TRP A 56 9.17 -2.33 9.55
N LEU A 57 10.06 -2.72 10.46
CA LEU A 57 10.80 -3.97 10.34
C LEU A 57 9.86 -5.20 10.36
N GLU A 58 8.84 -5.18 11.23
CA GLU A 58 7.85 -6.25 11.27
C GLU A 58 7.01 -6.26 9.98
N PHE A 59 6.61 -5.09 9.46
CA PHE A 59 5.87 -4.97 8.21
C PHE A 59 6.65 -5.58 7.04
N CYS A 60 7.91 -5.18 6.85
CA CYS A 60 8.82 -5.72 5.83
C CYS A 60 8.92 -7.25 5.92
N LYS A 61 9.09 -7.76 7.15
CA LYS A 61 9.20 -9.19 7.42
C LYS A 61 7.93 -9.97 7.04
N ILE A 62 6.73 -9.46 7.37
CA ILE A 62 5.48 -10.18 7.08
C ILE A 62 5.11 -10.15 5.60
N ILE A 63 5.47 -9.08 4.87
CA ILE A 63 5.26 -9.01 3.42
C ILE A 63 6.41 -9.65 2.62
N ASN A 64 7.46 -10.12 3.31
CA ASN A 64 8.66 -10.72 2.73
C ASN A 64 9.34 -9.81 1.68
N LYS A 65 9.56 -8.55 2.05
CA LYS A 65 10.29 -7.56 1.24
C LYS A 65 11.27 -6.79 2.09
N GLU A 66 12.34 -6.32 1.47
CA GLU A 66 13.26 -5.39 2.09
C GLU A 66 12.69 -3.96 2.09
N PHE A 67 13.17 -3.11 3.00
CA PHE A 67 12.68 -1.73 3.13
C PHE A 67 12.91 -0.91 1.85
N ASP A 68 14.02 -1.15 1.15
CA ASP A 68 14.38 -0.43 -0.08
C ASP A 68 13.51 -0.83 -1.29
N GLU A 69 12.74 -1.93 -1.20
CA GLU A 69 11.78 -2.33 -2.22
C GLU A 69 10.40 -1.69 -2.03
N LEU A 70 10.20 -0.96 -0.93
CA LEU A 70 8.93 -0.29 -0.66
C LEU A 70 8.80 0.98 -1.49
N PRO A 71 7.57 1.34 -1.90
CA PRO A 71 7.32 2.61 -2.55
C PRO A 71 7.59 3.76 -1.56
N GLU A 72 7.90 4.94 -2.11
CA GLU A 72 8.07 6.18 -1.34
C GLU A 72 6.84 6.51 -0.48
N LEU A 73 5.63 6.18 -0.97
CA LEU A 73 4.36 6.37 -0.27
C LEU A 73 3.52 5.10 -0.32
N LEU A 74 3.11 4.60 0.85
CA LEU A 74 2.24 3.43 0.94
C LEU A 74 0.77 3.75 0.69
N SER A 75 0.36 5.00 0.93
CA SER A 75 -0.99 5.49 0.65
C SER A 75 -1.23 5.86 -0.81
N ALA A 76 -0.15 6.08 -1.58
CA ALA A 76 -0.26 6.46 -2.98
C ALA A 76 -0.89 5.31 -3.79
N PRO A 77 -1.74 5.64 -4.79
CA PRO A 77 -2.14 4.66 -5.78
C PRO A 77 -0.89 4.22 -6.54
N VAL A 78 -0.76 2.92 -6.77
CA VAL A 78 0.36 2.40 -7.56
C VAL A 78 0.31 3.07 -8.94
N PRO A 79 1.42 3.68 -9.41
CA PRO A 79 1.45 4.22 -10.74
C PRO A 79 1.18 3.08 -11.72
N ASP A 80 0.19 3.28 -12.59
CA ASP A 80 -0.12 2.35 -13.66
C ASP A 80 1.15 2.19 -14.52
N GLU A 81 1.77 1.01 -14.46
CA GLU A 81 3.03 0.68 -15.14
C GLU A 81 2.91 0.83 -16.67
N SER A 82 1.68 0.91 -17.22
CA SER A 82 1.43 1.23 -18.62
C SER A 82 1.78 2.69 -19.01
N LEU A 83 1.98 3.59 -18.04
CA LEU A 83 2.37 4.99 -18.28
C LEU A 83 3.89 5.21 -18.33
N TYR A 84 4.71 4.22 -17.97
CA TYR A 84 6.18 4.30 -18.04
C TYR A 84 6.79 3.47 -19.19
N SER A 85 5.98 2.95 -20.11
CA SER A 85 6.46 2.21 -21.30
C SER A 85 7.02 3.11 -22.43
N GLU A 86 7.32 4.38 -22.19
CA GLU A 86 8.04 5.21 -23.16
C GLU A 86 9.50 5.45 -22.69
N HIS A 87 10.33 4.43 -22.87
CA HIS A 87 11.76 4.64 -23.09
C HIS A 87 12.06 4.44 -24.59
N PRO A 88 12.03 5.50 -25.42
CA PRO A 88 12.97 5.57 -26.52
C PRO A 88 14.34 5.78 -25.90
N GLN A 89 15.20 4.78 -26.02
CA GLN A 89 16.64 4.97 -25.93
C GLN A 89 17.01 5.85 -27.14
N GLU A 90 17.09 7.18 -26.95
CA GLU A 90 17.74 8.03 -27.94
C GLU A 90 19.22 7.71 -27.94
N THR A 91 19.62 7.00 -28.99
CA THR A 91 20.99 6.84 -29.44
C THR A 91 21.52 8.18 -29.94
N GLU A 92 22.58 8.69 -29.34
CA GLU A 92 23.61 9.45 -30.07
C GLU A 92 24.98 9.37 -29.38
#